data_AF-A0A5J5BGA2-F1
#
_entry.id   AF-A0A5J5BGA2-F1
#
_cell.length_a   1.000
_cell.length_b   1.000
_cell.length_c   1.000
_cell.angle_alpha   90.00
_cell.angle_beta   90.00
_cell.angle_gamma   90.00
#
_symmetry.space_group_name_H-M   'P 1'
#
loop_
_entity.id
_entity.type
_entity.pdbx_description
1 polymer ?
#
loop_
_entity_poly.entity_id
_entity_poly.type
_entity_poly.pdbx_seq_one_letter_code
_entity_poly.pdbx_strand_id
1 'polypeptide(L)'
;MCSDQSRSSLNQKPDKTMYGAFLNVDPVLEKLSLRSLIDHSIVESFGGMGKACISARVYPTLAIGDEAYLYAFNNGTESVRISTLTAWSMKKAQMN
;
A
#
# COMPACT_ATOMS: atom_id res chain seq x y z
N MET A 1 -6.39 2.31 8.77
CA MET A 1 -5.49 1.88 7.67
C MET A 1 -4.22 1.36 8.30
N CYS A 2 -3.73 0.24 7.81
CA CYS A 2 -2.50 -0.36 8.28
C CYS A 2 -1.52 -0.46 7.10
N SER A 3 -0.24 -0.29 7.38
CA SER A 3 0.86 -0.67 6.50
C SER A 3 1.66 -1.73 7.24
N ASP A 4 1.55 -2.97 6.76
CA ASP A 4 2.22 -4.12 7.35
C ASP A 4 3.35 -4.59 6.42
N GLN A 5 4.58 -4.34 6.86
CA GLN A 5 5.81 -4.75 6.18
C GLN A 5 6.54 -5.90 6.90
N SER A 6 5.87 -6.62 7.81
CA SER A 6 6.44 -7.77 8.53
C SER A 6 7.01 -8.86 7.60
N ARG A 7 6.40 -9.01 6.41
CA ARG A 7 6.80 -9.93 5.34
C ARG A 7 7.36 -9.22 4.09
N SER A 8 7.80 -7.97 4.24
CA SER A 8 8.30 -7.17 3.11
C SER A 8 9.62 -7.66 2.49
N SER A 9 10.39 -8.49 3.21
CA SER A 9 11.68 -9.02 2.75
C SER A 9 12.00 -10.35 3.43
N LEU A 10 12.68 -11.24 2.71
CA LEU A 10 13.29 -12.44 3.31
C LEU A 10 14.54 -12.09 4.13
N ASN A 11 15.17 -10.95 3.85
CA ASN A 11 16.24 -10.43 4.67
C ASN A 11 15.67 -9.97 6.03
N GLN A 12 16.32 -10.35 7.13
CA GLN A 12 15.91 -9.99 8.49
C GLN A 12 16.54 -8.71 9.02
N LYS A 13 17.54 -8.14 8.31
CA LYS A 13 18.22 -6.91 8.72
C LYS A 13 17.36 -5.63 8.59
N PRO A 14 16.54 -5.45 7.54
CA PRO A 14 15.73 -4.23 7.42
C PRO A 14 14.72 -4.10 8.56
N ASP A 15 14.43 -2.87 8.96
CA ASP A 15 13.30 -2.58 9.84
C ASP A 15 11.97 -2.95 9.16
N LYS A 16 11.11 -3.63 9.91
CA LYS A 16 9.79 -4.11 9.48
C LYS A 16 8.68 -3.66 10.43
N THR A 17 8.92 -2.59 11.20
CA THR A 17 7.94 -1.98 12.09
C THR A 17 6.66 -1.68 11.34
N MET A 18 5.52 -2.14 11.83
CA MET A 18 4.22 -1.90 11.21
C MET A 18 3.70 -0.52 11.58
N TYR A 19 2.98 0.12 10.66
CA TYR A 19 2.37 1.42 10.88
C TYR A 19 0.85 1.35 10.80
N GLY A 20 0.18 2.23 11.54
CA GLY A 20 -1.28 2.32 11.57
C GLY A 20 -1.77 3.74 11.76
N ALA A 21 -2.92 4.05 11.17
CA ALA A 21 -3.61 5.31 11.35
C ALA A 21 -5.13 5.08 11.36
N PHE A 22 -5.85 5.76 12.25
CA PHE A 22 -7.30 5.84 12.19
C PHE A 22 -7.73 6.73 11.03
N LEU A 23 -8.86 6.40 10.40
CA LEU A 23 -9.47 7.21 9.35
C LEU A 23 -10.75 7.83 9.89
N ASN A 24 -10.90 9.14 9.70
CA ASN A 24 -12.13 9.84 10.01
C ASN A 24 -13.12 9.74 8.83
N VAL A 25 -13.71 8.56 8.63
CA VAL A 25 -14.67 8.24 7.57
C VAL A 25 -15.86 7.50 8.18
N ASP A 26 -17.06 7.70 7.64
CA ASP A 26 -18.25 6.92 8.01
C ASP A 26 -18.39 5.75 7.01
N PRO A 27 -18.10 4.50 7.41
CA PRO A 27 -18.15 3.35 6.50
C PRO A 27 -19.57 2.93 6.08
N VAL A 28 -20.62 3.46 6.72
CA VAL A 28 -22.03 3.20 6.36
C VAL A 28 -22.47 4.13 5.22
N LEU A 29 -21.98 5.38 5.24
CA LEU A 29 -22.37 6.41 4.29
C LEU A 29 -21.35 6.62 3.17
N GLU A 30 -20.06 6.38 3.44
CA GLU A 30 -18.95 6.66 2.53
C GLU A 30 -18.28 5.38 2.04
N LYS A 31 -17.81 5.38 0.79
CA LYS A 31 -16.92 4.33 0.28
C LYS A 31 -15.50 4.57 0.79
N LEU A 32 -14.85 3.50 1.23
CA LEU A 32 -13.43 3.54 1.58
C LEU A 32 -12.58 3.68 0.31
N SER A 33 -11.70 4.68 0.29
CA SER A 33 -10.72 4.86 -0.78
C SER A 33 -9.30 4.63 -0.28
N LEU A 34 -8.46 4.11 -1.17
CA LEU A 34 -7.04 3.88 -0.94
C LEU A 34 -6.28 4.18 -2.23
N ARG A 35 -5.21 4.97 -2.11
CA ARG A 35 -4.22 5.17 -3.17
C ARG A 35 -2.86 4.78 -2.62
N SER A 36 -2.08 4.03 -3.39
CA SER A 36 -0.69 3.73 -3.06
C SER A 36 0.22 4.14 -4.21
N LEU A 37 1.23 4.95 -3.91
CA LEU A 37 2.37 5.17 -4.81
C LEU A 37 3.43 4.13 -4.45
N ILE A 38 3.89 3.39 -5.45
CA ILE A 38 4.89 2.32 -5.29
C ILE A 38 6.09 2.71 -6.15
N ASP A 39 7.23 2.94 -5.51
CA ASP A 39 8.49 3.24 -6.19
C ASP A 39 9.62 2.42 -5.58
N HIS A 40 9.82 1.21 -6.12
CA HIS A 40 10.85 0.26 -5.72
C HIS A 40 10.89 -0.01 -4.19
N SER A 41 11.64 0.81 -3.43
CA SER A 41 11.87 0.65 -1.99
C SER A 41 11.00 1.56 -1.10
N ILE A 42 10.06 2.31 -1.68
CA ILE A 42 9.12 3.15 -0.94
C ILE A 42 7.68 2.88 -1.39
N VAL A 43 6.78 2.84 -0.42
CA VAL A 43 5.33 2.80 -0.64
C VAL A 43 4.68 3.92 0.16
N GLU A 44 3.94 4.78 -0.52
CA GLU A 44 3.17 5.87 0.12
C GLU A 44 1.68 5.61 -0.05
N SER A 45 1.01 5.31 1.06
CA SER A 45 -0.41 4.97 1.11
C SER A 45 -1.25 6.12 1.65
N PHE A 46 -2.30 6.47 0.93
CA PHE A 46 -3.25 7.54 1.22
C PHE A 46 -4.65 6.94 1.36
N GLY A 47 -5.17 6.94 2.58
CA GLY A 47 -6.49 6.40 2.90
C GLY A 47 -7.55 7.50 3.01
N GLY A 48 -8.78 7.21 2.58
CA GLY A 48 -9.92 8.11 2.71
C GLY A 48 -9.70 9.45 2.03
N MET A 49 -9.21 9.43 0.79
CA MET A 49 -8.88 10.63 0.00
C MET A 49 -7.80 11.52 0.66
N GLY A 50 -6.86 10.92 1.39
CA GLY A 50 -5.75 11.64 2.03
C GLY A 50 -6.02 12.07 3.47
N LYS A 51 -7.15 11.66 4.07
CA LYS A 51 -7.43 11.85 5.51
C LYS A 51 -6.39 11.16 6.41
N ALA A 52 -5.74 10.11 5.91
CA ALA A 52 -4.59 9.47 6.57
C ALA A 52 -3.53 9.12 5.53
N CYS A 53 -2.26 9.30 5.91
CA CYS A 53 -1.10 8.99 5.07
C CYS A 53 -0.12 8.12 5.85
N ILE A 54 0.45 7.11 5.20
CA ILE A 54 1.53 6.29 5.74
C ILE A 54 2.57 6.11 4.65
N SER A 55 3.82 6.49 4.93
CA SER A 55 4.97 6.22 4.06
C SER A 55 5.83 5.13 4.69
N ALA A 56 6.08 4.05 3.97
CA ALA A 56 6.87 2.91 4.43
C ALA A 56 8.03 2.63 3.48
N ARG A 57 9.19 2.29 4.06
CA ARG A 57 10.36 1.81 3.33
C ARG A 57 10.41 0.29 3.40
N VAL A 58 10.64 -0.36 2.27
CA VAL A 58 10.73 -1.81 2.15
C VAL A 58 11.91 -2.19 1.26
N TYR A 59 12.51 -3.35 1.54
CA TYR A 59 13.71 -3.82 0.83
C TYR A 59 13.55 -5.30 0.46
N PRO A 60 12.63 -5.63 -0.48
CA PRO A 60 12.37 -7.01 -0.87
C PRO A 60 13.60 -7.67 -1.50
N THR A 61 13.71 -8.98 -1.38
CA THR A 61 14.78 -9.78 -2.00
C THR A 61 14.37 -10.43 -3.32
N LEU A 62 13.06 -10.57 -3.56
CA LEU A 62 12.49 -11.25 -4.73
C LEU A 62 11.64 -10.30 -5.57
N ALA A 63 10.72 -9.55 -4.94
CA ALA A 63 9.85 -8.61 -5.64
C ALA A 63 10.60 -7.34 -6.09
N ILE A 64 11.44 -7.46 -7.12
CA ILE A 64 12.29 -6.39 -7.66
C ILE A 64 12.05 -6.30 -9.18
N GLY A 65 11.79 -5.09 -9.68
CA GLY A 65 11.56 -4.85 -11.11
C GLY A 65 10.37 -5.65 -11.63
N ASP A 66 10.59 -6.44 -12.69
CA ASP A 66 9.55 -7.23 -13.36
C ASP A 66 9.04 -8.42 -12.51
N GLU A 67 9.74 -8.79 -11.43
CA GLU A 67 9.31 -9.81 -10.46
C GLU A 67 8.39 -9.24 -9.37
N ALA A 68 8.10 -7.93 -9.40
CA ALA A 68 7.14 -7.32 -8.50
C ALA A 68 5.71 -7.45 -9.04
N TYR A 69 4.81 -7.99 -8.21
CA TYR A 69 3.40 -8.18 -8.55
C TYR A 69 2.49 -7.36 -7.63
N LEU A 70 1.35 -6.92 -8.17
CA LEU A 70 0.33 -6.16 -7.44
C LEU A 70 -0.93 -7.00 -7.26
N TYR A 71 -1.47 -7.00 -6.03
CA TYR A 71 -2.67 -7.76 -5.68
C TYR A 71 -3.68 -6.86 -4.97
N ALA A 72 -4.97 -7.14 -5.19
CA ALA A 72 -6.05 -6.74 -4.30
C ALA A 72 -6.55 -8.01 -3.59
N PHE A 73 -6.73 -7.95 -2.28
CA PHE A 73 -7.08 -9.13 -1.48
C PHE A 73 -8.12 -8.78 -0.40
N ASN A 74 -8.85 -9.80 0.06
CA ASN A 74 -9.74 -9.74 1.21
C ASN A 74 -9.55 -11.02 2.03
N ASN A 75 -9.00 -10.89 3.24
CA ASN A 75 -8.84 -11.98 4.19
C ASN A 75 -9.91 -11.96 5.30
N GLY A 76 -10.96 -11.14 5.15
CA GLY A 76 -12.11 -11.11 6.06
C GLY A 76 -13.08 -12.26 5.82
N THR A 77 -13.97 -12.50 6.78
CA THR A 77 -15.06 -13.49 6.65
C THR A 77 -16.19 -13.01 5.75
N GLU A 78 -16.40 -11.70 5.70
CA GLU A 78 -17.42 -11.06 4.88
C GLU A 78 -16.86 -10.68 3.50
N SER A 79 -17.71 -10.79 2.48
CA SER A 79 -17.38 -10.38 1.12
C SER A 79 -17.35 -8.85 1.02
N VAL A 80 -16.33 -8.32 0.36
CA VAL A 80 -16.22 -6.89 0.02
C VAL A 80 -16.27 -6.71 -1.49
N ARG A 81 -16.83 -5.58 -1.94
CA ARG A 81 -16.91 -5.24 -3.35
C ARG A 81 -15.95 -4.09 -3.66
N ILE A 82 -15.03 -4.33 -4.61
CA ILE A 82 -14.22 -3.26 -5.19
C ILE A 82 -15.08 -2.54 -6.23
N SER A 83 -15.50 -1.30 -5.96
CA SER A 83 -16.30 -0.53 -6.92
C SER A 83 -15.48 -0.03 -8.11
N THR A 84 -14.21 0.28 -7.88
CA THR A 84 -13.29 0.79 -8.90
C THR A 84 -11.86 0.44 -8.48
N LEU A 85 -11.05 -0.01 -9.44
CA LEU A 85 -9.62 -0.20 -9.27
C LEU A 85 -8.92 0.28 -10.55
N THR A 86 -7.96 1.17 -10.37
CA THR A 86 -7.17 1.75 -11.46
C THR A 86 -5.70 1.65 -11.11
N ALA A 87 -4.91 1.13 -12.03
CA ALA A 87 -3.46 1.00 -11.89
C ALA A 87 -2.77 1.65 -13.09
N TRP A 88 -1.74 2.43 -12.82
CA TRP A 88 -0.94 3.11 -13.85
C TRP A 88 0.53 2.74 -13.66
N SER A 89 1.18 2.26 -14.72
CA SER A 89 2.64 2.13 -14.74
C SER A 89 3.27 3.52 -14.77
N MET A 90 4.11 3.84 -13.80
CA MET A 90 4.75 5.14 -13.69
C MET A 90 6.11 5.14 -14.39
N LYS A 91 6.34 6.14 -15.26
CA LYS A 91 7.66 6.33 -15.89
C LYS A 91 8.62 6.97 -14.90
N LYS A 92 9.92 6.67 -15.05
CA LYS A 92 10.97 7.32 -14.28
C LYS A 92 10.98 8.84 -14.55
N ALA A 93 10.95 9.64 -13.50
CA ALA A 93 11.11 11.08 -13.59
C ALA A 93 12.57 11.46 -13.86
N GLN A 94 12.80 12.57 -14.56
CA GLN A 94 14.11 13.23 -14.57
C GLN A 94 14.25 14.03 -13.27
N MET A 95 15.30 13.73 -12.51
CA MET A 95 15.63 14.44 -11.27
C MET A 95 16.95 15.19 -11.50
N ASN A 96 17.01 16.43 -11.01
CA ASN A 96 18.17 17.33 -11.15
C ASN A 96 19.32 16.98 -10.20
#